data_AF-A0A657AMA5-F1
#
_entry.id   AF-A0A657AMA5-F1
#
_cell.length_a   1.000
_cell.length_b   1.000
_cell.length_c   1.000
_cell.angle_alpha   90.00
_cell.angle_beta   90.00
_cell.angle_gamma   90.00
#
_symmetry.space_group_name_H-M   'P 1'
#
loop_
_entity.id
_entity.type
_entity.pdbx_description
1 polymer ?
#
loop_
_entity_poly.entity_id
_entity_poly.type
_entity_poly.pdbx_seq_one_letter_code
_entity_poly.pdbx_strand_id
1 'polypeptide(L)'
;MKKSITRRDFLNGSALAIGAMGLSSSTAWAQLLGASGEATTLGPLPADYYPPTLTGLRGSHKGSFEVAHSLAWRGEKPQHYQKLHEHYDLVIVGGGISGLSAAWFYRKKMGHDARILILDNHDDFGGHAKRNEFQVKGKTLLGAGGSQNLEFPDRYDDISRSVLDDLGIDTDIMESNMTQDYPLGNTDHDAGMSIATDNGHVNLGGNWINFLHAKEGYREAIERLPYNKSEKEKLIEFVSGEHDYLDELSFFEKYKYSKTTSYNSFLRDRVGFSGRTIRMLDVFSRGMFGYSGWKDSILHAIMLGAPGLRAMGWLGEVADFLTMSTGKAYEARYFPDGNATVARLLVSKLIPSVAKGEGNFTNIATKRLDYSELDRERHTTKIGSPTI
;
A
#
# COMPACT_ATOMS: atom_id res chain seq x y z
N MET A 1 -38.09 23.28 5.95
CA MET A 1 -37.14 22.73 4.95
C MET A 1 -36.31 21.66 5.63
N LYS A 2 -36.39 20.40 5.18
CA LYS A 2 -35.51 19.33 5.66
C LYS A 2 -34.11 19.62 5.11
N LYS A 3 -33.15 19.94 5.97
CA LYS A 3 -31.74 20.05 5.57
C LYS A 3 -31.21 18.63 5.45
N SER A 4 -30.93 18.21 4.23
CA SER A 4 -30.20 16.98 3.95
C SER A 4 -28.72 17.23 4.19
N ILE A 5 -28.11 16.41 5.03
CA ILE A 5 -26.66 16.43 5.17
C ILE A 5 -26.09 15.80 3.92
N THR A 6 -25.14 16.48 3.33
CA THR A 6 -24.34 15.97 2.22
C THR A 6 -22.91 15.81 2.73
N ARG A 7 -22.08 15.00 2.06
CA ARG A 7 -20.65 14.75 2.29
C ARG A 7 -19.82 16.02 2.60
N ARG A 8 -20.36 17.18 2.25
CA ARG A 8 -19.82 18.53 2.37
C ARG A 8 -19.73 19.03 3.82
N ASP A 9 -20.60 18.57 4.72
CA ASP A 9 -20.63 19.06 6.12
C ASP A 9 -19.59 18.39 7.04
N PHE A 10 -18.83 17.42 6.52
CA PHE A 10 -17.95 16.54 7.31
C PHE A 10 -16.49 16.97 7.41
N LEU A 11 -15.91 17.67 6.42
CA LEU A 11 -14.45 17.79 6.28
C LEU A 11 -13.74 18.61 7.38
N ASN A 12 -14.38 18.83 8.53
CA ASN A 12 -13.88 19.55 9.68
C ASN A 12 -12.59 18.95 10.27
N GLY A 13 -12.28 17.67 10.02
CA GLY A 13 -11.01 17.05 10.44
C GLY A 13 -9.91 17.03 9.38
N SER A 14 -10.24 16.67 8.13
CA SER A 14 -9.27 16.46 7.05
C SER A 14 -9.07 17.66 6.12
N ALA A 15 -10.04 18.57 5.95
CA ALA A 15 -9.85 19.72 5.07
C ALA A 15 -9.03 20.86 5.67
N LEU A 16 -8.88 20.94 7.00
CA LEU A 16 -7.86 21.80 7.59
C LEU A 16 -6.45 21.41 7.08
N ALA A 17 -6.20 20.13 6.76
CA ALA A 17 -4.97 19.70 6.11
C ALA A 17 -4.96 19.92 4.59
N ILE A 18 -6.09 19.73 3.90
CA ILE A 18 -6.19 19.92 2.44
C ILE A 18 -5.94 21.39 2.03
N GLY A 19 -6.44 22.36 2.81
CA GLY A 19 -6.18 23.78 2.56
C GLY A 19 -4.72 24.20 2.73
N ALA A 20 -3.94 23.47 3.56
CA ALA A 20 -2.56 23.79 3.87
C ALA A 20 -1.54 23.20 2.86
N MET A 21 -1.90 22.17 2.09
CA MET A 21 -0.97 21.55 1.13
C MET A 21 -0.92 22.24 -0.24
N GLY A 22 -1.89 23.11 -0.54
CA GLY A 22 -1.97 23.86 -1.81
C GLY A 22 -1.24 25.21 -1.84
N LEU A 23 -0.72 25.70 -0.72
CA LEU A 23 -0.07 27.01 -0.62
C LEU A 23 1.35 26.85 -0.07
N SER A 24 2.35 27.05 -0.91
CA SER A 24 3.79 26.92 -0.63
C SER A 24 4.38 27.99 0.31
N SER A 25 3.58 28.62 1.17
CA SER A 25 4.06 29.66 2.08
C SER A 25 4.00 29.21 3.53
N SER A 26 5.17 29.22 4.19
CA SER A 26 5.41 28.82 5.58
C SER A 26 4.64 29.65 6.62
N THR A 27 3.94 30.71 6.22
CA THR A 27 3.14 31.59 7.08
C THR A 27 1.72 31.08 7.38
N ALA A 28 1.20 30.12 6.59
CA ALA A 28 -0.14 29.55 6.82
C ALA A 28 -0.19 28.57 8.02
N TRP A 29 0.95 27.99 8.41
CA TRP A 29 1.07 27.06 9.53
C TRP A 29 0.78 27.70 10.89
N ALA A 30 1.14 28.98 11.07
CA ALA A 30 0.99 29.68 12.36
C ALA A 30 -0.44 30.18 12.60
N GLN A 31 -1.20 30.50 11.54
CA GLN A 31 -2.60 30.91 11.68
C GLN A 31 -3.55 29.73 11.91
N LEU A 32 -3.25 28.56 11.35
CA LEU A 32 -4.11 27.37 11.49
C LEU A 32 -3.99 26.67 12.84
N LEU A 33 -2.81 26.75 13.49
CA LEU A 33 -2.59 26.22 14.85
C LEU A 33 -3.00 27.21 15.95
N GLY A 34 -3.29 28.46 15.60
CA GLY A 34 -3.63 29.54 16.54
C GLY A 34 -5.11 29.93 16.59
N ALA A 35 -5.95 29.39 15.70
CA ALA A 35 -7.38 29.68 15.69
C ALA A 35 -8.13 28.70 16.61
N SER A 36 -8.59 29.23 17.72
CA SER A 36 -9.51 28.63 18.68
C SER A 36 -10.65 27.87 18.01
N GLY A 37 -10.78 26.57 18.32
CA GLY A 37 -12.00 25.86 18.73
C GLY A 37 -13.34 26.03 18.01
N GLU A 38 -13.44 26.75 16.90
CA GLU A 38 -14.67 26.93 16.14
C GLU A 38 -14.61 26.10 14.86
N ALA A 39 -15.52 25.13 14.75
CA ALA A 39 -15.75 24.37 13.53
C ALA A 39 -16.21 25.33 12.42
N THR A 40 -15.28 25.81 11.59
CA THR A 40 -15.61 26.47 10.33
C THR A 40 -16.36 25.46 9.47
N THR A 41 -17.66 25.70 9.25
CA THR A 41 -18.45 24.96 8.27
C THR A 41 -17.86 25.22 6.89
N LEU A 42 -17.11 24.24 6.39
CA LEU A 42 -16.61 24.31 5.03
C LEU A 42 -17.81 24.25 4.08
N GLY A 43 -17.83 25.19 3.14
CA GLY A 43 -18.85 25.25 2.09
C GLY A 43 -18.85 24.00 1.20
N PRO A 44 -19.75 23.94 0.20
CA PRO A 44 -19.84 22.80 -0.68
C PRO A 44 -18.49 22.46 -1.33
N LEU A 45 -18.18 21.16 -1.43
CA LEU A 45 -17.03 20.68 -2.21
C LEU A 45 -17.03 21.35 -3.60
N PRO A 46 -15.86 21.80 -4.08
CA PRO A 46 -15.73 22.39 -5.41
C PRO A 46 -16.33 21.47 -6.49
N ALA A 47 -16.91 22.06 -7.53
CA ALA A 47 -17.55 21.30 -8.61
C ALA A 47 -16.54 20.39 -9.36
N ASP A 48 -15.26 20.71 -9.27
CA ASP A 48 -14.13 19.98 -9.83
C ASP A 48 -13.43 19.06 -8.82
N TYR A 49 -14.02 18.84 -7.63
CA TYR A 49 -13.45 17.97 -6.59
C TYR A 49 -13.14 16.57 -7.13
N TYR A 50 -11.85 16.27 -7.17
CA TYR A 50 -11.34 15.04 -7.75
C TYR A 50 -10.05 14.61 -7.01
N PRO A 51 -10.20 13.82 -5.93
CA PRO A 51 -9.09 13.42 -5.09
C PRO A 51 -7.92 12.77 -5.85
N PRO A 52 -8.09 11.95 -6.90
CA PRO A 52 -6.95 11.29 -7.56
C PRO A 52 -5.84 12.23 -8.08
N THR A 53 -6.15 13.50 -8.37
CA THR A 53 -5.15 14.50 -8.80
C THR A 53 -4.45 15.24 -7.66
N LEU A 54 -4.85 15.02 -6.40
CA LEU A 54 -4.22 15.65 -5.24
C LEU A 54 -2.84 15.04 -4.97
N THR A 55 -1.87 15.91 -4.71
CA THR A 55 -0.48 15.57 -4.42
C THR A 55 -0.20 15.60 -2.90
N GLY A 56 1.01 15.19 -2.49
CA GLY A 56 1.43 15.15 -1.09
C GLY A 56 1.17 13.79 -0.41
N LEU A 57 1.56 13.67 0.86
CA LEU A 57 1.26 12.49 1.67
C LEU A 57 -0.23 12.48 2.03
N ARG A 58 -0.94 11.43 1.60
CA ARG A 58 -2.38 11.30 1.75
C ARG A 58 -2.76 9.98 2.41
N GLY A 59 -3.99 9.85 2.90
CA GLY A 59 -4.49 8.66 3.61
C GLY A 59 -4.27 8.80 5.12
N SER A 60 -3.75 7.76 5.77
CA SER A 60 -3.39 7.82 7.19
C SER A 60 -2.12 8.67 7.39
N HIS A 61 -2.29 9.92 7.80
CA HIS A 61 -1.21 10.85 8.08
C HIS A 61 -1.53 11.63 9.35
N LYS A 62 -0.52 12.28 9.94
CA LYS A 62 -0.74 13.22 11.06
C LYS A 62 -1.83 14.22 10.68
N GLY A 63 -2.87 14.34 11.50
CA GLY A 63 -4.07 15.12 11.19
C GLY A 63 -5.30 14.29 10.80
N SER A 64 -5.14 13.15 10.11
CA SER A 64 -6.30 12.38 9.61
C SER A 64 -7.03 11.56 10.69
N PHE A 65 -6.36 11.28 11.80
CA PHE A 65 -6.88 10.47 12.90
C PHE A 65 -7.17 11.26 14.20
N GLU A 66 -6.84 12.56 14.24
CA GLU A 66 -6.82 13.28 15.52
C GLU A 66 -8.22 13.55 16.08
N VAL A 67 -9.18 13.82 15.21
CA VAL A 67 -10.59 13.98 15.61
C VAL A 67 -11.15 12.67 16.16
N ALA A 68 -10.85 11.55 15.51
CA ALA A 68 -11.27 10.23 15.98
C ALA A 68 -10.61 9.90 17.34
N HIS A 69 -9.32 10.21 17.51
CA HIS A 69 -8.62 10.01 18.79
C HIS A 69 -9.10 10.96 19.89
N SER A 70 -9.43 12.22 19.57
CA SER A 70 -10.10 13.17 20.47
C SER A 70 -11.36 12.53 21.05
N LEU A 71 -12.22 12.01 20.19
CA LEU A 71 -13.48 11.40 20.60
C LEU A 71 -13.26 10.10 21.37
N ALA A 72 -12.51 9.16 20.80
CA ALA A 72 -12.40 7.79 21.30
C ALA A 72 -11.47 7.64 22.50
N TRP A 73 -10.36 8.39 22.55
CA TRP A 73 -9.33 8.23 23.58
C TRP A 73 -9.34 9.36 24.61
N ARG A 74 -9.70 10.59 24.20
CA ARG A 74 -9.74 11.76 25.11
C ARG A 74 -11.13 12.11 25.61
N GLY A 75 -12.18 11.47 25.08
CA GLY A 75 -13.56 11.73 25.47
C GLY A 75 -14.09 13.10 25.07
N GLU A 76 -13.41 13.78 24.12
CA GLU A 76 -13.83 15.06 23.58
C GLU A 76 -15.06 14.85 22.68
N LYS A 77 -16.24 15.13 23.23
CA LYS A 77 -17.53 14.95 22.56
C LYS A 77 -18.14 16.30 22.17
N PRO A 78 -18.89 16.36 21.05
CA PRO A 78 -19.72 17.53 20.77
C PRO A 78 -20.68 17.82 21.90
N GLN A 79 -20.90 19.10 22.18
CA GLN A 79 -21.93 19.53 23.12
C GLN A 79 -23.35 19.38 22.55
N HIS A 80 -23.47 19.34 21.22
CA HIS A 80 -24.75 19.30 20.51
C HIS A 80 -24.70 18.25 19.42
N TYR A 81 -25.77 17.48 19.29
CA TYR A 81 -25.96 16.48 18.24
C TYR A 81 -27.20 16.84 17.42
N GLN A 82 -27.11 16.75 16.09
CA GLN A 82 -28.26 16.91 15.22
C GLN A 82 -28.78 15.54 14.77
N LYS A 83 -30.06 15.27 15.05
CA LYS A 83 -30.72 14.07 14.53
C LYS A 83 -31.02 14.26 13.04
N LEU A 84 -30.54 13.35 12.19
CA LEU A 84 -30.66 13.48 10.74
C LEU A 84 -31.98 12.92 10.16
N HIS A 85 -32.80 12.25 10.98
CA HIS A 85 -34.03 11.58 10.52
C HIS A 85 -33.81 10.68 9.29
N GLU A 86 -32.58 10.17 9.13
CA GLU A 86 -32.21 9.21 8.11
C GLU A 86 -32.17 7.81 8.74
N HIS A 87 -32.58 6.82 7.97
CA HIS A 87 -32.54 5.42 8.34
C HIS A 87 -31.70 4.67 7.31
N TYR A 88 -30.83 3.79 7.79
CA TYR A 88 -29.97 2.93 7.00
C TYR A 88 -30.06 1.51 7.56
N ASP A 89 -30.11 0.53 6.68
CA ASP A 89 -30.14 -0.89 7.03
C ASP A 89 -28.75 -1.40 7.43
N LEU A 90 -27.71 -0.72 6.93
CA LEU A 90 -26.31 -0.96 7.28
C LEU A 90 -25.52 0.34 7.31
N VAL A 91 -24.72 0.53 8.35
CA VAL A 91 -23.69 1.58 8.45
C VAL A 91 -22.32 0.92 8.52
N ILE A 92 -21.40 1.33 7.65
CA ILE A 92 -20.04 0.82 7.54
C ILE A 92 -19.07 1.96 7.83
N VAL A 93 -18.11 1.72 8.71
CA VAL A 93 -17.03 2.66 9.02
C VAL A 93 -15.77 2.22 8.28
N GLY A 94 -15.33 3.02 7.31
CA GLY A 94 -14.22 2.78 6.40
C GLY A 94 -14.70 2.44 4.98
N GLY A 95 -14.31 3.27 4.02
CA GLY A 95 -14.55 3.13 2.58
C GLY A 95 -13.39 2.48 1.82
N GLY A 96 -12.54 1.71 2.51
CA GLY A 96 -11.55 0.83 1.88
C GLY A 96 -12.16 -0.41 1.22
N ILE A 97 -11.35 -1.23 0.55
CA ILE A 97 -11.82 -2.46 -0.11
C ILE A 97 -12.68 -3.32 0.83
N SER A 98 -12.28 -3.52 2.09
CA SER A 98 -13.06 -4.32 3.03
C SER A 98 -14.47 -3.77 3.27
N GLY A 99 -14.61 -2.45 3.46
CA GLY A 99 -15.92 -1.82 3.68
C GLY A 99 -16.77 -1.78 2.41
N LEU A 100 -16.15 -1.53 1.26
CA LEU A 100 -16.81 -1.58 -0.05
C LEU A 100 -17.29 -3.00 -0.38
N SER A 101 -16.49 -4.03 -0.11
CA SER A 101 -16.88 -5.44 -0.27
C SER A 101 -18.00 -5.83 0.70
N ALA A 102 -17.97 -5.37 1.95
CA ALA A 102 -19.05 -5.59 2.90
C ALA A 102 -20.38 -4.97 2.41
N ALA A 103 -20.35 -3.76 1.86
CA ALA A 103 -21.53 -3.14 1.24
C ALA A 103 -22.04 -3.96 0.05
N TRP A 104 -21.12 -4.43 -0.81
CA TRP A 104 -21.45 -5.25 -1.97
C TRP A 104 -22.12 -6.56 -1.56
N PHE A 105 -21.53 -7.31 -0.62
CA PHE A 105 -22.11 -8.55 -0.10
C PHE A 105 -23.46 -8.33 0.58
N TYR A 106 -23.60 -7.28 1.39
CA TYR A 106 -24.86 -6.95 2.05
C TYR A 106 -25.96 -6.67 1.02
N ARG A 107 -25.66 -5.84 0.00
CA ARG A 107 -26.62 -5.55 -1.07
C ARG A 107 -26.95 -6.79 -1.91
N LYS A 108 -25.97 -7.65 -2.20
CA LYS A 108 -26.20 -8.93 -2.90
C LYS A 108 -27.17 -9.83 -2.13
N LYS A 109 -27.08 -9.82 -0.80
CA LYS A 109 -27.95 -10.62 0.09
C LYS A 109 -29.33 -10.00 0.30
N MET A 110 -29.41 -8.67 0.46
CA MET A 110 -30.64 -7.97 0.88
C MET A 110 -31.42 -7.34 -0.28
N GLY A 111 -30.83 -7.22 -1.47
CA GLY A 111 -31.43 -6.59 -2.64
C GLY A 111 -30.98 -5.13 -2.85
N HIS A 112 -31.31 -4.58 -4.02
CA HIS A 112 -30.86 -3.25 -4.47
C HIS A 112 -31.45 -2.08 -3.68
N ASP A 113 -32.57 -2.31 -2.99
CA ASP A 113 -33.27 -1.29 -2.19
C ASP A 113 -32.65 -1.08 -0.79
N ALA A 114 -31.70 -1.95 -0.39
CA ALA A 114 -31.00 -1.86 0.88
C ALA A 114 -30.27 -0.52 1.03
N ARG A 115 -30.57 0.20 2.10
CA ARG A 115 -30.01 1.52 2.40
C ARG A 115 -28.70 1.37 3.17
N ILE A 116 -27.58 1.66 2.52
CA ILE A 116 -26.22 1.49 3.06
C ILE A 116 -25.53 2.84 3.16
N LEU A 117 -25.01 3.17 4.34
CA LEU A 117 -24.15 4.33 4.56
C LEU A 117 -22.72 3.86 4.83
N ILE A 118 -21.78 4.32 4.02
CA ILE A 118 -20.34 4.13 4.23
C ILE A 118 -19.75 5.46 4.67
N LEU A 119 -18.96 5.42 5.75
CA LEU A 119 -18.37 6.57 6.42
C LEU A 119 -16.85 6.47 6.32
N ASP A 120 -16.18 7.36 5.58
CA ASP A 120 -14.71 7.38 5.45
C ASP A 120 -14.13 8.76 5.78
N ASN A 121 -13.13 8.83 6.65
CA ASN A 121 -12.50 10.10 7.04
C ASN A 121 -11.51 10.66 6.01
N HIS A 122 -11.15 9.89 4.99
CA HIS A 122 -10.24 10.30 3.93
C HIS A 122 -10.93 11.11 2.83
N ASP A 123 -10.12 11.81 2.04
CA ASP A 123 -10.57 12.61 0.89
C ASP A 123 -11.07 11.74 -0.28
N ASP A 124 -10.60 10.50 -0.38
CA ASP A 124 -10.93 9.51 -1.39
C ASP A 124 -11.44 8.20 -0.77
N PHE A 125 -12.18 7.42 -1.55
CA PHE A 125 -12.52 6.04 -1.19
C PHE A 125 -11.39 5.08 -1.61
N GLY A 126 -11.49 3.81 -1.19
CA GLY A 126 -10.55 2.74 -1.56
C GLY A 126 -9.46 2.50 -0.52
N GLY A 127 -9.25 3.40 0.44
CA GLY A 127 -8.24 3.25 1.50
C GLY A 127 -6.83 3.13 0.90
N HIS A 128 -6.12 2.03 1.19
CA HIS A 128 -4.81 1.75 0.57
C HIS A 128 -4.89 1.52 -0.95
N ALA A 129 -6.06 1.13 -1.46
CA ALA A 129 -6.32 0.95 -2.89
C ALA A 129 -6.87 2.23 -3.52
N LYS A 130 -6.25 3.37 -3.24
CA LYS A 130 -6.46 4.62 -3.98
C LYS A 130 -5.45 4.71 -5.13
N ARG A 131 -5.62 5.71 -6.00
CA ARG A 131 -4.68 5.99 -7.09
C ARG A 131 -4.15 7.41 -7.04
N ASN A 132 -3.01 7.60 -7.67
CA ASN A 132 -2.42 8.89 -7.96
C ASN A 132 -2.49 9.17 -9.46
N GLU A 133 -2.89 10.38 -9.84
CA GLU A 133 -2.92 10.85 -11.21
C GLU A 133 -2.00 12.04 -11.40
N PHE A 134 -1.08 11.93 -12.36
CA PHE A 134 -0.16 13.01 -12.71
C PHE A 134 -0.43 13.46 -14.14
N GLN A 135 -0.36 14.77 -14.37
CA GLN A 135 -0.39 15.36 -15.71
C GLN A 135 1.04 15.68 -16.15
N VAL A 136 1.55 14.94 -17.13
CA VAL A 136 2.92 15.12 -17.63
C VAL A 136 2.86 15.27 -19.15
N LYS A 137 3.23 16.46 -19.65
CA LYS A 137 3.26 16.78 -21.09
C LYS A 137 1.95 16.42 -21.82
N GLY A 138 0.81 16.73 -21.19
CA GLY A 138 -0.53 16.46 -21.75
C GLY A 138 -0.99 15.01 -21.67
N LYS A 139 -0.25 14.13 -20.98
CA LYS A 139 -0.63 12.74 -20.73
C LYS A 139 -0.97 12.55 -19.25
N THR A 140 -2.00 11.76 -18.97
CA THR A 140 -2.28 11.25 -17.63
C THR A 140 -1.37 10.06 -17.36
N LEU A 141 -0.57 10.14 -16.30
CA LEU A 141 0.14 9.00 -15.74
C LEU A 141 -0.61 8.51 -14.51
N LEU A 142 -0.84 7.20 -14.44
CA LEU A 142 -1.48 6.53 -13.32
C LEU A 142 -0.42 5.86 -12.45
N GLY A 143 -0.62 5.90 -11.14
CA GLY A 143 0.19 5.15 -10.19
C GLY A 143 -0.65 4.64 -9.02
N ALA A 144 -0.25 3.50 -8.46
CA ALA A 144 -0.87 2.97 -7.26
C ALA A 144 -0.67 3.92 -6.06
N GLY A 145 -1.68 4.00 -5.19
CA GLY A 145 -1.63 4.78 -3.96
C GLY A 145 -1.13 4.02 -2.73
N GLY A 146 -0.98 2.71 -2.84
CA GLY A 146 -0.45 1.84 -1.77
C GLY A 146 -0.62 0.35 -2.11
N SER A 147 -1.84 -0.06 -2.44
CA SER A 147 -2.13 -1.43 -2.86
C SER A 147 -1.85 -1.60 -4.36
N GLN A 148 -0.75 -2.29 -4.68
CA GLN A 148 -0.16 -2.30 -6.02
C GLN A 148 -0.72 -3.38 -6.95
N ASN A 149 -1.00 -4.58 -6.43
CA ASN A 149 -1.29 -5.76 -7.24
C ASN A 149 -2.18 -6.78 -6.50
N LEU A 150 -2.73 -7.71 -7.27
CA LEU A 150 -3.35 -8.92 -6.74
C LEU A 150 -2.26 -9.99 -6.63
N GLU A 151 -1.83 -10.31 -5.41
CA GLU A 151 -0.86 -11.37 -5.14
C GLU A 151 -1.56 -12.73 -5.07
N PHE A 152 -1.01 -13.72 -5.76
CA PHE A 152 -1.48 -15.10 -5.82
C PHE A 152 -3.00 -15.25 -6.00
N PRO A 153 -3.62 -14.62 -7.03
CA PRO A 153 -5.07 -14.68 -7.22
C PRO A 153 -5.60 -16.13 -7.34
N ASP A 154 -4.81 -17.05 -7.89
CA ASP A 154 -5.16 -18.48 -8.00
C ASP A 154 -5.32 -19.17 -6.63
N ARG A 155 -4.73 -18.59 -5.57
CA ARG A 155 -4.80 -19.08 -4.18
C ARG A 155 -5.94 -18.42 -3.38
N TYR A 156 -6.73 -17.53 -3.99
CA TYR A 156 -7.85 -16.92 -3.31
C TYR A 156 -8.92 -17.96 -2.99
N ASP A 157 -9.45 -17.86 -1.77
CA ASP A 157 -10.63 -18.59 -1.34
C ASP A 157 -11.86 -18.21 -2.19
N ASP A 158 -12.92 -19.03 -2.09
CA ASP A 158 -14.13 -18.85 -2.88
C ASP A 158 -14.82 -17.48 -2.65
N ILE A 159 -14.73 -16.93 -1.43
CA ILE A 159 -15.35 -15.63 -1.09
C ILE A 159 -14.58 -14.52 -1.80
N SER A 160 -13.26 -14.51 -1.67
CA SER A 160 -12.38 -13.52 -2.30
C SER A 160 -12.47 -13.59 -3.83
N ARG A 161 -12.50 -14.80 -4.39
CA ARG A 161 -12.69 -15.04 -5.83
C ARG A 161 -14.05 -14.53 -6.32
N SER A 162 -15.12 -14.77 -5.56
CA SER A 162 -16.47 -14.30 -5.94
C SER A 162 -16.58 -12.78 -6.09
N VAL A 163 -15.77 -12.01 -5.35
CA VAL A 163 -15.71 -10.55 -5.53
C VAL A 163 -15.09 -10.20 -6.88
N LEU A 164 -14.00 -10.87 -7.28
CA LEU A 164 -13.39 -10.64 -8.59
C LEU A 164 -14.38 -10.98 -9.71
N ASP A 165 -15.07 -12.12 -9.60
CA ASP A 165 -16.08 -12.56 -10.57
C ASP A 165 -17.25 -11.57 -10.67
N ASP A 166 -17.79 -11.12 -9.54
CA ASP A 166 -18.89 -10.14 -9.48
C ASP A 166 -18.50 -8.78 -10.12
N LEU A 167 -17.22 -8.41 -10.05
CA LEU A 167 -16.66 -7.21 -10.66
C LEU A 167 -16.28 -7.43 -12.14
N GLY A 168 -16.32 -8.67 -12.63
CA GLY A 168 -15.91 -9.06 -13.98
C GLY A 168 -14.41 -8.92 -14.20
N ILE A 169 -13.61 -9.06 -13.15
CA ILE A 169 -12.15 -9.04 -13.22
C ILE A 169 -11.67 -10.39 -13.76
N ASP A 170 -10.96 -10.36 -14.88
CA ASP A 170 -10.42 -11.54 -15.54
C ASP A 170 -8.90 -11.60 -15.34
N THR A 171 -8.45 -12.52 -14.48
CA THR A 171 -7.04 -12.66 -14.11
C THR A 171 -6.17 -13.25 -15.21
N ASP A 172 -6.77 -13.95 -16.19
CA ASP A 172 -6.08 -14.53 -17.34
C ASP A 172 -5.80 -13.44 -18.38
N ILE A 173 -6.77 -12.54 -18.60
CA ILE A 173 -6.56 -11.32 -19.38
C ILE A 173 -5.51 -10.43 -18.71
N MET A 174 -5.49 -10.33 -17.39
CA MET A 174 -4.42 -9.62 -16.69
C MET A 174 -3.05 -10.26 -16.94
N GLU A 175 -2.95 -11.59 -16.84
CA GLU A 175 -1.69 -12.32 -17.09
C GLU A 175 -1.16 -12.09 -18.50
N SER A 176 -2.03 -12.26 -19.51
CA SER A 176 -1.64 -12.12 -20.92
C SER A 176 -1.23 -10.69 -21.31
N ASN A 177 -1.70 -9.67 -20.58
CA ASN A 177 -1.34 -8.28 -20.79
C ASN A 177 -0.10 -7.83 -20.01
N MET A 178 0.38 -8.64 -19.06
CA MET A 178 1.62 -8.31 -18.35
C MET A 178 2.82 -8.51 -19.27
N THR A 179 3.66 -7.48 -19.39
CA THR A 179 4.97 -7.63 -20.01
C THR A 179 5.84 -8.51 -19.12
N GLN A 180 6.59 -9.44 -19.71
CA GLN A 180 7.49 -10.34 -18.96
C GLN A 180 8.60 -9.59 -18.19
N ASP A 181 8.86 -8.32 -18.53
CA ASP A 181 9.94 -7.50 -17.98
C ASP A 181 9.62 -6.81 -16.63
N TYR A 182 8.51 -7.14 -15.95
CA TYR A 182 8.18 -6.48 -14.68
C TYR A 182 9.09 -6.99 -13.53
N PRO A 183 10.00 -6.18 -12.95
CA PRO A 183 11.08 -6.69 -12.09
C PRO A 183 10.63 -7.37 -10.78
N LEU A 184 9.44 -7.04 -10.25
CA LEU A 184 8.89 -7.72 -9.07
C LEU A 184 8.06 -8.96 -9.41
N GLY A 185 7.66 -9.12 -10.68
CA GLY A 185 6.94 -10.29 -11.19
C GLY A 185 7.84 -11.29 -11.90
N ASN A 186 9.04 -10.87 -12.29
CA ASN A 186 10.03 -11.69 -12.96
C ASN A 186 11.44 -11.37 -12.45
N THR A 187 11.92 -12.20 -11.52
CA THR A 187 13.23 -12.03 -10.88
C THR A 187 14.42 -12.34 -11.79
N ASP A 188 14.18 -12.75 -13.04
CA ASP A 188 15.24 -12.97 -14.02
C ASP A 188 15.60 -11.69 -14.81
N HIS A 189 14.80 -10.62 -14.71
CA HIS A 189 15.13 -9.32 -15.32
C HIS A 189 15.96 -8.40 -14.40
N ASP A 190 16.63 -7.44 -15.03
CA ASP A 190 17.46 -6.46 -14.35
C ASP A 190 16.66 -5.59 -13.37
N ALA A 191 16.98 -5.74 -12.08
CA ALA A 191 16.62 -4.83 -11.01
C ALA A 191 17.88 -4.08 -10.57
N GLY A 192 18.15 -2.95 -11.23
CA GLY A 192 19.29 -2.09 -10.91
C GLY A 192 19.22 -1.50 -9.49
N MET A 193 20.35 -0.98 -9.00
CA MET A 193 20.44 -0.37 -7.67
C MET A 193 21.01 1.05 -7.75
N SER A 194 20.44 1.96 -6.95
CA SER A 194 20.99 3.30 -6.75
C SER A 194 21.56 3.41 -5.34
N ILE A 195 22.88 3.59 -5.24
CA ILE A 195 23.60 3.65 -3.96
C ILE A 195 23.99 5.08 -3.64
N ALA A 196 23.56 5.55 -2.47
CA ALA A 196 23.98 6.85 -1.94
C ALA A 196 25.47 6.82 -1.53
N THR A 197 26.18 7.85 -1.96
CA THR A 197 27.60 8.12 -1.68
C THR A 197 27.74 9.54 -1.15
N ASP A 198 28.94 9.89 -0.70
CA ASP A 198 29.20 11.24 -0.17
C ASP A 198 29.11 12.32 -1.27
N ASN A 199 29.22 11.92 -2.54
CA ASN A 199 29.18 12.80 -3.72
C ASN A 199 27.91 12.61 -4.58
N GLY A 200 26.82 12.07 -4.00
CA GLY A 200 25.56 11.84 -4.72
C GLY A 200 25.21 10.36 -4.82
N HIS A 201 24.88 9.85 -6.00
CA HIS A 201 24.43 8.47 -6.19
C HIS A 201 25.24 7.76 -7.29
N VAL A 202 25.52 6.47 -7.06
CA VAL A 202 26.05 5.57 -8.09
C VAL A 202 24.92 4.63 -8.51
N ASN A 203 24.59 4.63 -9.80
CA ASN A 203 23.57 3.75 -10.38
C ASN A 203 24.27 2.53 -10.98
N LEU A 204 23.88 1.34 -10.53
CA LEU A 204 24.46 0.07 -10.93
C LEU A 204 23.39 -0.76 -11.63
N GLY A 205 23.58 -1.00 -12.93
CA GLY A 205 22.73 -1.90 -13.71
C GLY A 205 22.98 -3.38 -13.41
N GLY A 206 22.10 -4.23 -13.93
CA GLY A 206 22.10 -5.68 -13.72
C GLY A 206 21.06 -6.13 -12.69
N ASN A 207 21.00 -7.44 -12.49
CA ASN A 207 20.01 -8.09 -11.63
C ASN A 207 20.50 -8.22 -10.18
N TRP A 208 20.35 -7.13 -9.39
CA TRP A 208 20.83 -7.11 -8.00
C TRP A 208 20.07 -8.04 -7.06
N ILE A 209 18.85 -8.44 -7.42
CA ILE A 209 18.15 -9.53 -6.71
C ILE A 209 18.97 -10.81 -6.86
N ASN A 210 19.27 -11.22 -8.09
CA ASN A 210 20.04 -12.44 -8.37
C ASN A 210 21.49 -12.37 -7.85
N PHE A 211 22.16 -11.22 -7.95
CA PHE A 211 23.52 -11.06 -7.43
C PHE A 211 23.59 -11.22 -5.91
N LEU A 212 22.62 -10.66 -5.16
CA LEU A 212 22.57 -10.82 -3.71
C LEU A 212 22.23 -12.25 -3.25
N HIS A 213 21.74 -13.10 -4.17
CA HIS A 213 21.53 -14.53 -3.96
C HIS A 213 22.61 -15.41 -4.60
N ALA A 214 23.77 -14.81 -4.91
CA ALA A 214 24.94 -15.46 -5.48
C ALA A 214 24.63 -16.31 -6.73
N LYS A 215 23.80 -15.78 -7.63
CA LYS A 215 23.69 -16.25 -9.02
C LYS A 215 24.84 -15.70 -9.88
N GLU A 216 24.92 -16.13 -11.13
CA GLU A 216 25.98 -15.77 -12.08
C GLU A 216 26.30 -14.25 -12.09
N GLY A 217 27.59 -13.90 -12.10
CA GLY A 217 28.07 -12.52 -12.14
C GLY A 217 28.05 -11.75 -10.81
N TYR A 218 27.69 -12.39 -9.69
CA TYR A 218 27.58 -11.70 -8.40
C TYR A 218 28.89 -11.08 -7.90
N ARG A 219 30.04 -11.73 -8.10
CA ARG A 219 31.34 -11.22 -7.62
C ARG A 219 31.71 -9.94 -8.34
N GLU A 220 31.64 -9.96 -9.67
CA GLU A 220 31.87 -8.81 -10.53
C GLU A 220 30.88 -7.68 -10.22
N ALA A 221 29.62 -8.02 -9.91
CA ALA A 221 28.63 -7.04 -9.50
C ALA A 221 28.97 -6.37 -8.16
N ILE A 222 29.31 -7.14 -7.14
CA ILE A 222 29.69 -6.64 -5.81
C ILE A 222 30.97 -5.80 -5.88
N GLU A 223 31.93 -6.18 -6.73
CA GLU A 223 33.17 -5.41 -6.92
C GLU A 223 32.92 -4.00 -7.48
N ARG A 224 31.80 -3.78 -8.18
CA ARG A 224 31.40 -2.45 -8.67
C ARG A 224 30.78 -1.56 -7.58
N LEU A 225 30.48 -2.09 -6.38
CA LEU A 225 29.92 -1.28 -5.30
C LEU A 225 30.89 -0.16 -4.90
N PRO A 226 30.39 1.04 -4.56
CA PRO A 226 31.22 2.14 -4.05
C PRO A 226 31.58 1.95 -2.57
N TYR A 227 31.96 0.73 -2.17
CA TYR A 227 32.36 0.36 -0.81
C TYR A 227 33.86 0.06 -0.74
N ASN A 228 34.41 0.05 0.47
CA ASN A 228 35.80 -0.35 0.67
C ASN A 228 35.97 -1.86 0.40
N LYS A 229 37.22 -2.29 0.19
CA LYS A 229 37.56 -3.68 -0.13
C LYS A 229 37.03 -4.68 0.91
N SER A 230 37.19 -4.39 2.20
CA SER A 230 36.75 -5.27 3.28
C SER A 230 35.22 -5.47 3.30
N GLU A 231 34.43 -4.44 3.03
CA GLU A 231 32.96 -4.58 2.95
C GLU A 231 32.53 -5.42 1.74
N LYS A 232 33.23 -5.30 0.61
CA LYS A 232 32.97 -6.12 -0.58
C LYS A 232 33.30 -7.58 -0.35
N GLU A 233 34.46 -7.86 0.27
CA GLU A 233 34.89 -9.22 0.61
C GLU A 233 33.90 -9.90 1.56
N LYS A 234 33.51 -9.22 2.65
CA LYS A 234 32.47 -9.73 3.56
C LYS A 234 31.13 -9.95 2.85
N LEU A 235 30.74 -9.06 1.94
CA LEU A 235 29.48 -9.22 1.21
C LEU A 235 29.53 -10.43 0.27
N ILE A 236 30.66 -10.65 -0.42
CA ILE A 236 30.88 -11.82 -1.26
C ILE A 236 30.80 -13.11 -0.42
N GLU A 237 31.50 -13.17 0.71
CA GLU A 237 31.48 -14.31 1.65
C GLU A 237 30.07 -14.60 2.17
N PHE A 238 29.34 -13.55 2.55
CA PHE A 238 27.97 -13.64 3.05
C PHE A 238 26.97 -14.16 2.01
N VAL A 239 26.98 -13.63 0.78
CA VAL A 239 26.02 -14.06 -0.25
C VAL A 239 26.36 -15.43 -0.81
N SER A 240 27.65 -15.76 -0.92
CA SER A 240 28.12 -17.05 -1.43
C SER A 240 27.82 -18.18 -0.44
N GLY A 241 27.84 -17.88 0.86
CA GLY A 241 27.79 -18.88 1.92
C GLY A 241 29.11 -19.63 2.11
N GLU A 242 30.23 -19.02 1.70
CA GLU A 242 31.58 -19.55 1.95
C GLU A 242 31.88 -19.71 3.45
N HIS A 243 31.20 -18.92 4.29
CA HIS A 243 31.25 -19.02 5.73
C HIS A 243 29.84 -19.16 6.33
N ASP A 244 29.69 -20.11 7.24
CA ASP A 244 28.50 -20.27 8.08
C ASP A 244 28.69 -19.46 9.36
N TYR A 245 28.01 -18.32 9.45
CA TYR A 245 28.13 -17.38 10.58
C TYR A 245 27.44 -17.84 11.87
N LEU A 246 26.85 -19.04 11.84
CA LEU A 246 26.19 -19.68 12.97
C LEU A 246 26.71 -21.12 13.17
N ASP A 247 27.90 -21.45 12.66
CA ASP A 247 28.47 -22.81 12.68
C ASP A 247 28.62 -23.40 14.08
N GLU A 248 28.69 -22.54 15.10
CA GLU A 248 28.76 -22.95 16.50
C GLU A 248 27.40 -23.35 17.10
N LEU A 249 26.29 -23.08 16.40
CA LEU A 249 24.94 -23.43 16.83
C LEU A 249 24.47 -24.73 16.19
N SER A 250 23.81 -25.58 16.98
CA SER A 250 23.06 -26.72 16.44
C SER A 250 21.88 -26.25 15.57
N PHE A 251 21.30 -27.15 14.76
CA PHE A 251 20.15 -26.83 13.92
C PHE A 251 18.99 -26.16 14.69
N PHE A 252 18.59 -26.73 15.84
CA PHE A 252 17.52 -26.17 16.65
C PHE A 252 17.88 -24.80 17.24
N GLU A 253 19.15 -24.58 17.61
CA GLU A 253 19.63 -23.30 18.09
C GLU A 253 19.67 -22.25 16.97
N LYS A 254 20.10 -22.62 15.76
CA LYS A 254 20.01 -21.75 14.57
C LYS A 254 18.57 -21.34 14.31
N TYR A 255 17.65 -22.31 14.27
CA TYR A 255 16.22 -22.03 14.05
C TYR A 255 15.67 -21.09 15.13
N LYS A 256 15.96 -21.35 16.42
CA LYS A 256 15.52 -20.48 17.51
C LYS A 256 16.13 -19.08 17.39
N TYR A 257 17.44 -18.98 17.21
CA TYR A 257 18.17 -17.72 17.05
C TYR A 257 17.60 -16.89 15.91
N SER A 258 17.31 -17.53 14.77
CA SER A 258 16.77 -16.87 13.58
C SER A 258 15.38 -16.26 13.77
N LYS A 259 14.56 -16.85 14.64
CA LYS A 259 13.20 -16.37 14.94
C LYS A 259 13.18 -15.24 15.95
N THR A 260 14.17 -15.18 16.83
CA THR A 260 14.19 -14.23 17.95
C THR A 260 15.17 -13.08 17.75
N THR A 261 16.09 -13.18 16.80
CA THR A 261 17.10 -12.16 16.52
C THR A 261 16.70 -11.34 15.31
N SER A 262 16.88 -10.02 15.41
CA SER A 262 16.61 -9.14 14.27
C SER A 262 17.62 -9.36 13.14
N TYR A 263 17.17 -9.31 11.89
CA TYR A 263 18.03 -9.50 10.72
C TYR A 263 19.22 -8.52 10.73
N ASN A 264 18.98 -7.26 11.05
CA ASN A 264 20.04 -6.25 11.09
C ASN A 264 20.99 -6.40 12.28
N SER A 265 20.54 -6.94 13.41
CA SER A 265 21.44 -7.32 14.50
C SER A 265 22.39 -8.42 14.06
N PHE A 266 21.90 -9.44 13.33
CA PHE A 266 22.75 -10.50 12.79
C PHE A 266 23.78 -9.97 11.79
N LEU A 267 23.34 -9.16 10.83
CA LEU A 267 24.24 -8.52 9.86
C LEU A 267 25.33 -7.66 10.53
N ARG A 268 25.00 -6.98 11.63
CA ARG A 268 25.95 -6.17 12.38
C ARG A 268 26.88 -7.00 13.27
N ASP A 269 26.31 -7.88 14.08
CA ASP A 269 27.01 -8.51 15.21
C ASP A 269 27.71 -9.80 14.82
N ARG A 270 27.18 -10.56 13.85
CA ARG A 270 27.78 -11.80 13.36
C ARG A 270 28.59 -11.57 12.09
N VAL A 271 27.98 -10.92 11.10
CA VAL A 271 28.63 -10.68 9.79
C VAL A 271 29.59 -9.49 9.85
N GLY A 272 29.39 -8.55 10.78
CA GLY A 272 30.27 -7.40 10.96
C GLY A 272 30.09 -6.33 9.89
N PHE A 273 28.93 -6.22 9.24
CA PHE A 273 28.71 -5.20 8.21
C PHE A 273 28.65 -3.78 8.78
N SER A 274 29.15 -2.83 7.99
CA SER A 274 28.94 -1.41 8.28
C SER A 274 27.46 -1.04 8.15
N GLY A 275 27.06 0.04 8.82
CA GLY A 275 25.69 0.56 8.70
C GLY A 275 25.31 0.97 7.27
N ARG A 276 26.28 1.27 6.39
CA ARG A 276 26.01 1.57 4.97
C ARG A 276 25.60 0.31 4.21
N THR A 277 26.29 -0.81 4.43
CA THR A 277 25.94 -2.10 3.82
C THR A 277 24.61 -2.64 4.35
N ILE A 278 24.36 -2.54 5.66
CA ILE A 278 23.05 -2.94 6.25
C ILE A 278 21.90 -2.15 5.60
N ARG A 279 22.05 -0.82 5.45
CA ARG A 279 21.02 0.01 4.80
C ARG A 279 20.75 -0.37 3.34
N MET A 280 21.76 -0.87 2.62
CA MET A 280 21.59 -1.36 1.26
C MET A 280 20.76 -2.65 1.24
N LEU A 281 21.06 -3.58 2.15
CA LEU A 281 20.33 -4.85 2.27
C LEU A 281 18.87 -4.64 2.74
N ASP A 282 18.60 -3.56 3.49
CA ASP A 282 17.26 -3.16 3.91
C ASP A 282 16.37 -2.60 2.77
N VAL A 283 16.93 -2.21 1.61
CA VAL A 283 16.18 -1.47 0.58
C VAL A 283 14.94 -2.24 0.12
N PHE A 284 15.07 -3.55 -0.08
CA PHE A 284 13.96 -4.39 -0.49
C PHE A 284 12.86 -4.43 0.59
N SER A 285 13.22 -4.79 1.83
CA SER A 285 12.25 -4.89 2.93
C SER A 285 11.55 -3.56 3.22
N ARG A 286 12.29 -2.45 3.17
CA ARG A 286 11.73 -1.11 3.38
C ARG A 286 10.82 -0.69 2.23
N GLY A 287 11.18 -1.01 0.99
CA GLY A 287 10.38 -0.71 -0.19
C GLY A 287 9.07 -1.49 -0.24
N MET A 288 9.12 -2.79 0.07
CA MET A 288 7.96 -3.68 0.01
C MET A 288 7.07 -3.60 1.25
N PHE A 289 7.66 -3.57 2.44
CA PHE A 289 6.92 -3.76 3.70
C PHE A 289 6.95 -2.54 4.62
N GLY A 290 7.71 -1.50 4.28
CA GLY A 290 7.75 -0.24 5.05
C GLY A 290 8.57 -0.30 6.35
N TYR A 291 9.27 -1.40 6.61
CA TYR A 291 10.14 -1.56 7.79
C TYR A 291 11.52 -2.12 7.41
N SER A 292 12.50 -1.92 8.29
CA SER A 292 13.87 -2.47 8.16
C SER A 292 14.03 -3.76 8.95
N GLY A 293 15.10 -4.51 8.68
CA GLY A 293 15.50 -5.72 9.40
C GLY A 293 15.75 -5.54 10.91
N TRP A 294 15.74 -4.33 11.46
CA TRP A 294 15.70 -4.08 12.91
C TRP A 294 14.39 -4.51 13.59
N LYS A 295 13.31 -4.57 12.81
CA LYS A 295 11.97 -4.92 13.27
C LYS A 295 11.49 -6.25 12.69
N ASP A 296 12.39 -6.99 12.05
CA ASP A 296 12.11 -8.27 11.44
C ASP A 296 13.09 -9.34 11.91
N SER A 297 12.61 -10.56 12.08
CA SER A 297 13.47 -11.70 12.43
C SER A 297 14.30 -12.13 11.22
N ILE A 298 15.45 -12.77 11.45
CA ILE A 298 16.29 -13.33 10.37
C ILE A 298 15.48 -14.28 9.49
N LEU A 299 14.72 -15.18 10.12
CA LEU A 299 13.93 -16.19 9.40
C LEU A 299 12.90 -15.54 8.48
N HIS A 300 12.11 -14.60 9.01
CA HIS A 300 11.06 -13.94 8.23
C HIS A 300 11.65 -13.04 7.14
N ALA A 301 12.74 -12.31 7.41
CA ALA A 301 13.42 -11.52 6.37
C ALA A 301 13.87 -12.39 5.18
N ILE A 302 14.44 -13.57 5.45
CA ILE A 302 14.86 -14.52 4.41
C ILE A 302 13.68 -15.12 3.66
N MET A 303 12.58 -15.45 4.36
CA MET A 303 11.35 -15.91 3.71
C MET A 303 10.78 -14.86 2.74
N LEU A 304 11.00 -13.57 3.01
CA LEU A 304 10.63 -12.47 2.13
C LEU A 304 11.70 -12.14 1.08
N GLY A 305 12.76 -12.94 0.95
CA GLY A 305 13.77 -12.80 -0.10
C GLY A 305 15.01 -11.98 0.28
N ALA A 306 15.21 -11.65 1.55
CA ALA A 306 16.49 -11.08 1.98
C ALA A 306 17.63 -12.10 1.81
N PRO A 307 18.87 -11.66 1.49
CA PRO A 307 20.00 -12.56 1.30
C PRO A 307 20.53 -13.11 2.64
N GLY A 308 21.34 -14.17 2.56
CA GLY A 308 22.04 -14.73 3.73
C GLY A 308 21.61 -16.14 4.15
N LEU A 309 20.67 -16.76 3.44
CA LEU A 309 20.28 -18.15 3.71
C LEU A 309 21.48 -19.11 3.68
N ARG A 310 22.37 -18.93 2.68
CA ARG A 310 23.57 -19.76 2.50
C ARG A 310 24.59 -19.57 3.63
N ALA A 311 24.69 -18.35 4.15
CA ALA A 311 25.56 -17.95 5.26
C ALA A 311 25.16 -18.49 6.64
N MET A 312 24.15 -19.36 6.72
CA MET A 312 23.72 -20.03 7.96
C MET A 312 23.76 -21.56 7.87
N GLY A 313 24.28 -22.11 6.75
CA GLY A 313 24.41 -23.56 6.54
C GLY A 313 23.09 -24.30 6.29
N TRP A 314 22.00 -23.60 5.97
CA TRP A 314 20.63 -24.15 5.88
C TRP A 314 20.23 -24.75 4.53
N LEU A 315 21.15 -24.84 3.58
CA LEU A 315 20.83 -25.12 2.16
C LEU A 315 20.01 -26.39 1.92
N GLY A 316 20.24 -27.48 2.67
CA GLY A 316 19.45 -28.71 2.53
C GLY A 316 18.07 -28.63 3.17
N GLU A 317 18.02 -28.22 4.44
CA GLU A 317 16.79 -28.27 5.26
C GLU A 317 15.78 -27.17 4.88
N VAL A 318 16.26 -26.02 4.40
CA VAL A 318 15.39 -24.95 3.90
C VAL A 318 14.99 -25.14 2.45
N ALA A 319 15.80 -25.82 1.62
CA ALA A 319 15.35 -26.23 0.29
C ALA A 319 14.14 -27.18 0.40
N ASP A 320 14.13 -28.10 1.36
CA ASP A 320 12.97 -28.96 1.64
C ASP A 320 11.75 -28.16 2.13
N PHE A 321 11.94 -27.20 3.05
CA PHE A 321 10.89 -26.32 3.54
C PHE A 321 10.31 -25.39 2.46
N LEU A 322 11.16 -24.81 1.61
CA LEU A 322 10.78 -23.96 0.48
C LEU A 322 10.08 -24.79 -0.61
N THR A 323 10.59 -25.98 -0.94
CA THR A 323 9.96 -26.89 -1.91
C THR A 323 8.56 -27.30 -1.47
N MET A 324 8.33 -27.54 -0.17
CA MET A 324 7.00 -27.82 0.39
C MET A 324 6.06 -26.60 0.37
N SER A 325 6.57 -25.38 0.24
CA SER A 325 5.78 -24.14 0.29
C SER A 325 5.63 -23.41 -1.06
N THR A 326 6.38 -23.82 -2.10
CA THR A 326 6.38 -23.15 -3.41
C THR A 326 5.86 -24.03 -4.55
N GLY A 327 4.54 -24.03 -4.76
CA GLY A 327 4.08 -23.74 -6.14
C GLY A 327 4.57 -22.34 -6.54
N LYS A 328 4.78 -22.04 -7.84
CA LYS A 328 5.33 -20.77 -8.41
C LYS A 328 5.80 -19.73 -7.37
N ALA A 329 7.12 -19.50 -7.28
CA ALA A 329 7.77 -18.77 -6.18
C ALA A 329 7.17 -17.39 -5.82
N TYR A 330 6.60 -16.66 -6.77
CA TYR A 330 5.79 -15.47 -6.54
C TYR A 330 4.89 -15.26 -7.76
N GLU A 331 3.63 -14.87 -7.55
CA GLU A 331 2.69 -14.60 -8.63
C GLU A 331 1.86 -13.37 -8.32
N ALA A 332 1.75 -12.47 -9.28
CA ALA A 332 1.01 -11.23 -9.13
C ALA A 332 0.33 -10.82 -10.44
N ARG A 333 -0.80 -10.10 -10.34
CA ARG A 333 -1.51 -9.46 -11.45
C ARG A 333 -1.64 -7.96 -11.19
N TYR A 334 -1.37 -7.15 -12.22
CA TYR A 334 -1.29 -5.69 -12.08
C TYR A 334 -2.38 -4.98 -12.87
N PHE A 335 -2.94 -3.95 -12.23
CA PHE A 335 -3.71 -2.92 -12.92
C PHE A 335 -2.83 -1.69 -13.13
N PRO A 336 -3.10 -0.86 -14.16
CA PRO A 336 -2.37 0.39 -14.38
C PRO A 336 -2.43 1.38 -13.22
N ASP A 337 -3.50 1.35 -12.41
CA ASP A 337 -3.68 2.19 -11.22
C ASP A 337 -3.61 1.40 -9.90
N GLY A 338 -3.01 0.19 -9.94
CA GLY A 338 -3.01 -0.76 -8.84
C GLY A 338 -4.43 -1.21 -8.45
N ASN A 339 -4.62 -1.64 -7.21
CA ASN A 339 -5.93 -2.17 -6.79
C ASN A 339 -7.03 -1.09 -6.68
N ALA A 340 -6.75 0.17 -7.05
CA ALA A 340 -7.78 1.20 -7.19
C ALA A 340 -8.86 0.81 -8.20
N THR A 341 -8.53 0.05 -9.24
CA THR A 341 -9.53 -0.53 -10.14
C THR A 341 -10.57 -1.37 -9.37
N VAL A 342 -10.16 -2.21 -8.40
CA VAL A 342 -11.09 -3.00 -7.57
C VAL A 342 -12.04 -2.09 -6.79
N ALA A 343 -11.51 -1.08 -6.10
CA ALA A 343 -12.32 -0.13 -5.34
C ALA A 343 -13.29 0.65 -6.24
N ARG A 344 -12.84 1.07 -7.42
CA ARG A 344 -13.64 1.83 -8.38
C ARG A 344 -14.74 0.99 -9.02
N LEU A 345 -14.50 -0.30 -9.29
CA LEU A 345 -15.52 -1.24 -9.75
C LEU A 345 -16.57 -1.50 -8.66
N LEU A 346 -16.14 -1.69 -7.40
CA LEU A 346 -17.07 -1.83 -6.28
C LEU A 346 -17.97 -0.59 -6.17
N VAL A 347 -17.37 0.61 -6.21
CA VAL A 347 -18.13 1.87 -6.16
C VAL A 347 -19.02 2.05 -7.37
N SER A 348 -18.59 1.71 -8.59
CA SER A 348 -19.45 1.82 -9.78
C SER A 348 -20.60 0.82 -9.76
N LYS A 349 -20.40 -0.38 -9.21
CA LYS A 349 -21.49 -1.32 -8.98
C LYS A 349 -22.43 -0.81 -7.90
N LEU A 350 -21.92 -0.25 -6.80
CA LEU A 350 -22.70 0.26 -5.67
C LEU A 350 -23.52 1.51 -6.04
N ILE A 351 -22.91 2.43 -6.79
CA ILE A 351 -23.47 3.73 -7.16
C ILE A 351 -23.21 3.96 -8.67
N PRO A 352 -24.00 3.36 -9.60
CA PRO A 352 -23.74 3.39 -11.04
C PRO A 352 -23.54 4.79 -11.62
N SER A 353 -24.22 5.80 -11.08
CA SER A 353 -24.12 7.19 -11.54
C SER A 353 -22.72 7.83 -11.39
N VAL A 354 -21.82 7.26 -10.57
CA VAL A 354 -20.43 7.76 -10.48
C VAL A 354 -19.64 7.55 -11.76
N ALA A 355 -20.01 6.56 -12.59
CA ALA A 355 -19.32 6.24 -13.84
C ALA A 355 -20.23 6.58 -15.03
N LYS A 356 -19.96 7.69 -15.72
CA LYS A 356 -20.69 8.05 -16.94
C LYS A 356 -20.40 7.05 -18.06
N GLY A 357 -21.46 6.39 -18.55
CA GLY A 357 -21.35 5.20 -19.39
C GLY A 357 -20.77 4.04 -18.57
N GLU A 358 -21.39 2.87 -18.63
CA GLU A 358 -21.08 1.72 -17.76
C GLU A 358 -19.57 1.51 -17.53
N GLY A 359 -19.17 1.52 -16.26
CA GLY A 359 -17.80 1.27 -15.82
C GLY A 359 -17.58 -0.22 -15.60
N ASN A 360 -16.58 -0.80 -16.26
CA ASN A 360 -16.27 -2.23 -16.20
C ASN A 360 -14.75 -2.47 -16.19
N PHE A 361 -14.35 -3.73 -16.02
CA PHE A 361 -12.96 -4.16 -15.90
C PHE A 361 -12.02 -3.57 -16.97
N THR A 362 -12.49 -3.43 -18.23
CA THR A 362 -11.64 -2.98 -19.34
C THR A 362 -11.51 -1.46 -19.45
N ASN A 363 -12.36 -0.67 -18.78
CA ASN A 363 -12.41 0.79 -18.98
C ASN A 363 -12.35 1.64 -17.68
N ILE A 364 -12.60 1.05 -16.52
CA ILE A 364 -12.77 1.81 -15.28
C ILE A 364 -11.49 2.53 -14.84
N ALA A 365 -10.32 1.95 -15.15
CA ALA A 365 -9.01 2.52 -14.83
C ALA A 365 -8.77 3.87 -15.52
N THR A 366 -9.31 4.09 -16.72
CA THR A 366 -9.11 5.35 -17.46
C THR A 366 -10.29 6.31 -17.37
N LYS A 367 -11.45 5.85 -16.87
CA LYS A 367 -12.61 6.72 -16.66
C LYS A 367 -12.34 7.77 -15.57
N ARG A 368 -12.97 8.95 -15.70
CA ARG A 368 -13.11 9.90 -14.60
C ARG A 368 -14.41 9.61 -13.86
N LEU A 369 -14.34 9.36 -12.56
CA LEU A 369 -15.54 9.18 -11.74
C LEU A 369 -16.08 10.52 -11.25
N ASP A 370 -17.40 10.63 -11.16
CA ASP A 370 -18.10 11.79 -10.64
C ASP A 370 -18.26 11.66 -9.12
N TYR A 371 -17.35 12.26 -8.37
CA TYR A 371 -17.36 12.23 -6.91
C TYR A 371 -18.57 12.97 -6.31
N SER A 372 -19.24 13.83 -7.09
CA SER A 372 -20.47 14.49 -6.62
C SER A 372 -21.62 13.50 -6.47
N GLU A 373 -21.53 12.31 -7.06
CA GLU A 373 -22.55 11.27 -7.00
C GLU A 373 -22.42 10.35 -5.78
N LEU A 374 -21.33 10.43 -5.02
CA LEU A 374 -21.07 9.49 -3.92
C LEU A 374 -22.06 9.61 -2.76
N ASP A 375 -22.71 10.76 -2.60
CA ASP A 375 -23.62 11.01 -1.47
C ASP A 375 -24.84 11.84 -1.90
N ARG A 376 -25.64 11.27 -2.81
CA ARG A 376 -26.92 11.85 -3.23
C ARG A 376 -28.07 11.13 -2.55
N GLU A 377 -29.08 11.87 -2.12
CA GLU A 377 -30.25 11.31 -1.42
C GLU A 377 -31.01 10.24 -2.21
N ARG A 378 -30.95 10.32 -3.54
CA ARG A 378 -31.62 9.35 -4.44
C ARG A 378 -30.95 7.98 -4.45
N HIS A 379 -29.73 7.84 -3.91
CA HIS A 379 -28.99 6.59 -3.91
C HIS A 379 -29.28 5.79 -2.64
N THR A 380 -29.46 4.49 -2.79
CA THR A 380 -29.61 3.56 -1.66
C THR A 380 -28.28 3.31 -0.97
N THR A 381 -27.17 3.32 -1.70
CA THR A 381 -25.82 3.36 -1.13
C THR A 381 -25.23 4.76 -1.19
N LYS A 382 -24.69 5.23 -0.07
CA LYS A 382 -23.98 6.52 0.05
C LYS A 382 -22.57 6.29 0.63
N ILE A 383 -21.59 6.99 0.07
CA ILE A 383 -20.22 7.08 0.58
C ILE A 383 -19.99 8.53 1.00
N GLY A 384 -20.29 8.78 2.26
CA GLY A 384 -20.07 10.03 2.93
C GLY A 384 -19.04 9.84 4.04
N SER A 385 -19.07 10.73 5.02
CA SER A 385 -18.09 10.71 6.08
C SER A 385 -18.70 11.27 7.37
N PRO A 386 -18.28 10.75 8.54
CA PRO A 386 -19.09 10.78 9.76
C PRO A 386 -19.23 12.18 10.40
N THR A 387 -20.39 12.83 10.28
CA THR A 387 -20.70 14.03 11.09
C THR A 387 -20.54 13.70 12.58
N ILE A 388 -19.71 14.45 13.29
CA ILE A 388 -19.64 14.42 14.76
C ILE A 388 -20.27 15.71 15.27
#